data_AF-A0AAE0F7E8-F1
#
_entry.id   AF-A0AAE0F7E8-F1
#
_cell.length_a   1.000
_cell.length_b   1.000
_cell.length_c   1.000
_cell.angle_alpha   90.00
_cell.angle_beta   90.00
_cell.angle_gamma   90.00
#
_symmetry.space_group_name_H-M   'P 1'
#
loop_
_entity.id
_entity.type
_entity.pdbx_description
1 polymer ?
#
loop_
_entity_poly.entity_id
_entity_poly.type
_entity_poly.pdbx_seq_one_letter_code
_entity_poly.pdbx_strand_id
1 'polypeptide(L)'
;MIGASYQFPPQFSTRSSWLRLQAPSFRGRCIRRACARGAALGRGYRQMAPFSRALLRLILALGFTQYSFGTDFTYDSDPHFENEGFEAQAQEVVLDINVIPEPYIVPSPITSWTTGGTGTAQLMANFHPDDGYLWSGEGQLYLSLSSGGTYVEQTITGLIPGVTYWISCHTTQRLASAAGVLSVFVDGSLLWSREPASGVFTREMEAFLSTGTSALVRFMNSAPSQVNAPVLLDWVAITDGNPKMRNGNFEANSDISGWSYMAGPESITGWRGFGSRVLIENGEKGIDWGALDSGDGKYYVGIQDANDFLKQTVTGLSPVGTYTLSFLYAARPTEIRCETCESGGRLALIIEGNIVWQTHPSQTSFQSHELTFTATTPAVTIMFNNTSLEGDRAVFIDKVVIVGTLFFSNYDFEADNSTTCSTLTGWAGSGARCLVANGGASPAGCVLDSESGSYYLSLEENQANIQQAVSGLSFTAGASTYYWVTWRMAACSAGASLGLLIDGAQVWTGTPPTSGFHVVNYIFESSTTSALFTWVNLGTPAVYLDLIEIVQGTPHSSLPPLLLDGLPLRVRGACQTGSATWHEVDLCRAFRRFVLILLHTEAK
;
A
#
# COMPACT_ATOMS: atom_id res chain seq x y z
N MET A 1 31.44 -47.24 27.02
CA MET A 1 32.64 -47.53 26.21
C MET A 1 32.17 -47.49 24.77
N ILE A 2 32.38 -46.46 23.97
CA ILE A 2 33.62 -45.76 23.61
C ILE A 2 33.36 -44.24 23.69
N GLY A 3 34.26 -43.51 24.35
CA GLY A 3 34.22 -42.06 24.44
C GLY A 3 35.23 -41.43 23.47
N ALA A 4 34.86 -40.28 22.91
CA ALA A 4 35.79 -39.39 22.23
C ALA A 4 35.62 -37.98 22.83
N SER A 5 36.56 -37.64 23.72
CA SER A 5 36.76 -36.33 24.31
C SER A 5 37.54 -35.44 23.32
N TYR A 6 37.00 -34.27 22.99
CA TYR A 6 37.76 -33.22 22.31
C TYR A 6 38.31 -32.24 23.37
N GLN A 7 39.64 -32.13 23.42
CA GLN A 7 40.37 -31.19 24.27
C GLN A 7 40.63 -29.87 23.52
N PHE A 8 40.40 -28.75 24.20
CA PHE A 8 40.94 -27.44 23.84
C PHE A 8 42.44 -27.36 24.18
N PRO A 9 43.20 -26.52 23.46
CA PRO A 9 44.28 -25.80 24.12
C PRO A 9 44.20 -24.27 23.95
N PRO A 10 44.86 -23.50 24.84
CA PRO A 10 44.67 -22.07 25.01
C PRO A 10 45.79 -21.24 24.34
N GLN A 11 45.51 -19.95 24.08
CA GLN A 11 46.22 -18.79 24.64
C GLN A 11 46.13 -17.53 23.76
N PHE A 12 45.98 -16.42 24.47
CA PHE A 12 46.05 -15.03 24.04
C PHE A 12 47.33 -14.69 23.25
N SER A 13 47.18 -13.81 22.24
CA SER A 13 48.24 -12.84 21.90
C SER A 13 47.60 -11.55 21.40
N THR A 14 47.87 -10.45 22.11
CA THR A 14 47.55 -9.08 21.70
C THR A 14 48.58 -8.62 20.66
N ARG A 15 48.12 -8.17 19.49
CA ARG A 15 48.94 -7.37 18.57
C ARG A 15 48.19 -6.10 18.17
N SER A 16 48.72 -5.00 18.67
CA SER A 16 48.44 -3.63 18.26
C SER A 16 48.91 -3.42 16.82
N SER A 17 47.98 -3.01 15.95
CA SER A 17 48.27 -2.63 14.56
C SER A 17 48.43 -1.11 14.48
N TRP A 18 49.63 -0.65 14.17
CA TRP A 18 49.91 0.74 13.82
C TRP A 18 49.50 1.00 12.36
N LEU A 19 48.58 1.94 12.15
CA LEU A 19 48.25 2.46 10.82
C LEU A 19 49.41 3.33 10.31
N ARG A 20 50.13 2.85 9.31
CA ARG A 20 51.22 3.59 8.62
C ARG A 20 50.66 4.14 7.31
N LEU A 21 50.31 5.42 7.27
CA LEU A 21 49.96 6.12 6.03
C LEU A 21 51.22 6.35 5.20
N GLN A 22 51.37 5.63 4.09
CA GLN A 22 52.32 5.96 3.02
C GLN A 22 51.65 6.90 2.02
N ALA A 23 52.18 8.12 1.88
CA ALA A 23 51.80 9.06 0.85
C ALA A 23 52.41 8.64 -0.51
N PRO A 24 51.65 8.67 -1.62
CA PRO A 24 52.25 8.54 -2.94
C PRO A 24 52.92 9.85 -3.36
N SER A 25 54.12 9.72 -3.90
CA SER A 25 54.90 10.80 -4.49
C SER A 25 54.42 11.05 -5.92
N PHE A 26 53.98 12.27 -6.22
CA PHE A 26 53.75 12.72 -7.59
C PHE A 26 54.92 13.60 -8.04
N ARG A 27 55.73 13.07 -8.96
CA ARG A 27 56.65 13.86 -9.79
C ARG A 27 55.88 14.42 -10.99
N GLY A 28 55.97 15.73 -11.19
CA GLY A 28 55.23 16.44 -12.23
C GLY A 28 55.76 16.27 -13.65
N ARG A 29 54.99 16.83 -14.59
CA ARG A 29 55.52 17.58 -15.75
C ARG A 29 54.47 18.54 -16.32
N CYS A 30 54.93 19.75 -16.60
CA CYS A 30 54.22 20.93 -17.09
C CYS A 30 53.54 20.75 -18.46
N ILE A 31 52.52 21.57 -18.75
CA ILE A 31 52.45 22.44 -19.94
C ILE A 31 51.57 23.66 -19.63
N ARG A 32 51.95 24.77 -20.26
CA ARG A 32 51.58 26.17 -20.02
C ARG A 32 50.24 26.61 -20.63
N ARG A 33 49.73 27.72 -20.06
CA ARG A 33 48.89 28.80 -20.65
C ARG A 33 47.44 28.49 -21.01
N ALA A 34 46.52 29.06 -20.22
CA ALA A 34 45.62 30.14 -20.68
C ALA A 34 44.96 30.84 -19.47
N CYS A 35 45.44 32.04 -19.13
CA CYS A 35 44.64 33.03 -18.41
C CYS A 35 43.71 33.69 -19.41
N ALA A 36 42.40 33.67 -19.17
CA ALA A 36 41.49 34.83 -19.27
C ALA A 36 40.03 34.37 -19.26
N ARG A 37 39.31 34.79 -18.21
CA ARG A 37 37.88 35.13 -18.12
C ARG A 37 37.30 34.66 -16.78
N GLY A 38 37.65 35.40 -15.73
CA GLY A 38 36.75 35.58 -14.60
C GLY A 38 35.89 36.80 -14.87
N ALA A 39 34.57 36.64 -14.82
CA ALA A 39 33.61 37.62 -14.29
C ALA A 39 32.18 37.16 -14.62
N ALA A 40 31.45 36.82 -13.56
CA ALA A 40 30.00 36.86 -13.37
C ALA A 40 29.50 35.54 -12.81
N LEU A 41 29.26 35.53 -11.49
CA LEU A 41 28.10 34.92 -10.82
C LEU A 41 28.27 35.21 -9.33
N GLY A 42 28.07 36.46 -8.97
CA GLY A 42 27.95 36.91 -7.60
C GLY A 42 26.59 37.54 -7.41
N ARG A 43 25.65 36.79 -6.81
CA ARG A 43 24.54 37.22 -5.94
C ARG A 43 23.54 36.07 -5.84
N GLY A 44 23.44 35.47 -4.64
CA GLY A 44 22.38 34.49 -4.37
C GLY A 44 22.65 33.46 -3.26
N TYR A 45 23.45 33.72 -2.24
CA TYR A 45 23.52 32.82 -1.08
C TYR A 45 23.67 33.61 0.23
N ARG A 46 22.54 34.09 0.74
CA ARG A 46 22.36 34.49 2.13
C ARG A 46 21.10 33.82 2.65
N GLN A 47 21.20 32.55 3.05
CA GLN A 47 20.46 31.91 4.14
C GLN A 47 20.86 30.42 4.18
N MET A 48 21.93 30.11 4.92
CA MET A 48 22.26 28.74 5.36
C MET A 48 22.96 28.85 6.71
N ALA A 49 22.52 27.99 7.64
CA ALA A 49 22.98 27.88 9.02
C ALA A 49 24.50 27.57 9.11
N PRO A 50 25.17 27.93 10.21
CA PRO A 50 26.64 27.90 10.29
C PRO A 50 27.27 26.49 10.17
N PHE A 51 26.53 25.40 10.43
CA PHE A 51 27.05 24.04 10.39
C PHE A 51 27.39 23.55 8.96
N SER A 52 26.61 23.94 7.96
CA SER A 52 26.79 23.51 6.57
C SER A 52 27.99 24.16 5.86
N ARG A 53 28.49 25.30 6.36
CA ARG A 53 29.65 26.00 5.76
C ARG A 53 30.99 25.38 6.15
N ALA A 54 31.09 24.82 7.35
CA ALA A 54 32.31 24.16 7.81
C ALA A 54 32.51 22.83 7.07
N LEU A 55 31.43 22.06 6.90
CA LEU A 55 31.44 20.78 6.19
C LEU A 55 31.76 20.96 4.70
N LEU A 56 31.16 21.95 4.03
CA LEU A 56 31.42 22.23 2.62
C LEU A 56 32.87 22.71 2.37
N ARG A 57 33.45 23.47 3.31
CA ARG A 57 34.87 23.90 3.22
C ARG A 57 35.84 22.74 3.46
N LEU A 58 35.49 21.78 4.31
CA LEU A 58 36.29 20.58 4.56
C LEU A 58 36.29 19.65 3.33
N ILE A 59 35.13 19.47 2.69
CA ILE A 59 34.98 18.65 1.49
C ILE A 59 35.76 19.24 0.30
N LEU A 60 35.68 20.56 0.11
CA LEU A 60 36.43 21.25 -0.96
C LEU A 60 37.95 21.28 -0.72
N ALA A 61 38.40 21.31 0.54
CA ALA A 61 39.82 21.29 0.88
C ALA A 61 40.48 19.91 0.69
N LEU A 62 39.70 18.82 0.67
CA LEU A 62 40.19 17.45 0.55
C LEU A 62 40.20 16.91 -0.89
N GLY A 63 39.74 17.69 -1.88
CA GLY A 63 39.92 17.37 -3.29
C GLY A 63 39.07 16.20 -3.83
N PHE A 64 37.98 15.82 -3.15
CA PHE A 64 37.06 14.81 -3.65
C PHE A 64 36.12 15.41 -4.71
N THR A 65 36.30 15.05 -5.99
CA THR A 65 35.47 15.56 -7.09
C THR A 65 34.29 14.66 -7.49
N GLN A 66 34.13 13.49 -6.87
CA GLN A 66 32.94 12.65 -7.04
C GLN A 66 32.64 11.92 -5.73
N TYR A 67 31.51 12.26 -5.12
CA TYR A 67 30.83 11.46 -4.11
C TYR A 67 29.34 11.56 -4.41
N SER A 68 28.73 10.48 -4.84
CA SER A 68 27.29 10.30 -4.75
C SER A 68 27.00 9.88 -3.32
N PHE A 69 26.31 10.71 -2.54
CA PHE A 69 25.61 10.19 -1.38
C PHE A 69 24.48 9.31 -1.92
N GLY A 70 24.65 7.98 -1.85
CA GLY A 70 23.51 7.09 -1.84
C GLY A 70 22.77 7.37 -0.53
N THR A 71 21.63 8.04 -0.60
CA THR A 71 20.77 8.34 0.54
C THR A 71 19.75 7.23 0.79
N ASP A 72 20.09 5.98 0.45
CA ASP A 72 19.22 4.83 0.67
C ASP A 72 19.39 4.33 2.11
N PHE A 73 18.99 5.16 3.07
CA PHE A 73 18.45 4.66 4.32
C PHE A 73 16.93 4.70 4.17
N THR A 74 16.38 3.69 3.51
CA THR A 74 14.95 3.38 3.56
C THR A 74 14.68 2.83 4.96
N TYR A 75 14.50 3.74 5.93
CA TYR A 75 13.81 3.38 7.16
C TYR A 75 12.42 2.88 6.74
N ASP A 76 11.95 1.78 7.32
CA ASP A 76 10.56 1.38 7.22
C ASP A 76 9.72 2.53 7.80
N SER A 77 9.28 3.42 6.90
CA SER A 77 8.56 4.64 7.24
C SER A 77 7.09 4.34 7.51
N ASP A 78 6.67 3.09 7.36
CA ASP A 78 5.30 2.72 7.63
C ASP A 78 5.06 2.80 9.14
N PRO A 79 4.06 3.57 9.57
CA PRO A 79 3.66 3.55 10.96
C PRO A 79 3.21 2.15 11.33
N HIS A 80 3.82 1.62 12.38
CA HIS A 80 3.56 0.29 12.94
C HIS A 80 3.76 0.37 14.46
N PHE A 81 3.21 -0.62 15.17
CA PHE A 81 3.57 -0.85 16.57
C PHE A 81 4.80 -1.76 16.63
N GLU A 82 5.71 -1.54 17.57
CA GLU A 82 6.71 -2.56 17.87
C GLU A 82 6.02 -3.69 18.65
N ASN A 83 6.23 -4.94 18.23
CA ASN A 83 5.62 -6.13 18.83
C ASN A 83 4.06 -6.14 18.76
N GLU A 84 3.52 -5.92 17.57
CA GLU A 84 2.07 -5.76 17.29
C GLU A 84 1.16 -6.90 17.78
N GLY A 85 1.65 -8.14 17.74
CA GLY A 85 0.92 -9.33 18.21
C GLY A 85 1.36 -9.79 19.59
N PHE A 86 2.21 -9.04 20.28
CA PHE A 86 2.82 -9.45 21.55
C PHE A 86 3.69 -10.72 21.49
N GLU A 87 3.86 -11.32 20.31
CA GLU A 87 4.57 -12.58 20.06
C GLU A 87 6.09 -12.50 20.09
N ALA A 88 6.68 -11.32 19.93
CA ALA A 88 8.15 -11.19 19.88
C ALA A 88 8.83 -11.62 21.20
N GLN A 89 8.04 -11.80 22.27
CA GLN A 89 8.48 -12.27 23.58
C GLN A 89 8.22 -13.75 23.84
N ALA A 90 7.53 -14.44 22.92
CA ALA A 90 7.43 -15.89 22.98
C ALA A 90 8.81 -16.48 22.74
N GLN A 91 9.57 -16.69 23.82
CA GLN A 91 10.68 -17.63 23.76
C GLN A 91 10.08 -18.95 23.26
N GLU A 92 10.75 -19.61 22.31
CA GLU A 92 10.30 -20.87 21.70
C GLU A 92 10.17 -21.95 22.78
N VAL A 93 9.06 -21.92 23.53
CA VAL A 93 8.71 -22.96 24.49
C VAL A 93 8.15 -24.08 23.63
N VAL A 94 9.00 -25.06 23.36
CA VAL A 94 8.58 -26.32 22.75
C VAL A 94 7.58 -26.96 23.70
N LEU A 95 6.29 -26.74 23.43
CA LEU A 95 5.19 -27.37 24.15
C LEU A 95 5.15 -28.84 23.74
N ASP A 96 5.75 -29.71 24.56
CA ASP A 96 5.53 -31.15 24.46
C ASP A 96 4.10 -31.43 24.93
N ILE A 97 3.20 -31.72 23.98
CA ILE A 97 1.75 -31.87 24.19
C ILE A 97 1.38 -32.96 25.21
N ASN A 98 2.35 -33.82 25.59
CA ASN A 98 2.15 -34.96 26.47
C ASN A 98 2.54 -34.73 27.93
N VAL A 99 3.09 -33.56 28.25
CA VAL A 99 3.34 -33.14 29.63
C VAL A 99 2.65 -31.81 29.77
N ILE A 100 1.53 -31.72 30.51
CA ILE A 100 0.95 -30.42 30.89
C ILE A 100 1.91 -29.87 31.95
N PRO A 101 2.87 -28.99 31.62
CA PRO A 101 3.58 -28.28 32.67
C PRO A 101 2.54 -27.32 33.25
N GLU A 102 2.57 -27.02 34.55
CA GLU A 102 1.76 -25.90 35.01
C GLU A 102 2.11 -24.69 34.14
N PRO A 103 1.14 -24.05 33.46
CA PRO A 103 1.40 -22.97 32.52
C PRO A 103 1.71 -21.71 33.31
N TYR A 104 2.84 -21.70 34.00
CA TYR A 104 3.33 -20.53 34.70
C TYR A 104 4.28 -19.80 33.78
N ILE A 105 3.73 -19.07 32.81
CA ILE A 105 4.49 -18.02 32.13
C ILE A 105 4.81 -16.98 33.21
N VAL A 106 6.10 -16.86 33.53
CA VAL A 106 6.59 -15.82 34.43
C VAL A 106 6.20 -14.47 33.80
N PRO A 107 5.49 -13.58 34.51
CA PRO A 107 5.14 -12.26 34.01
C PRO A 107 6.41 -11.57 33.52
N SER A 108 6.60 -11.56 32.21
CA SER A 108 7.74 -10.92 31.60
C SER A 108 7.30 -9.51 31.23
N PRO A 109 8.13 -8.48 31.49
CA PRO A 109 7.78 -7.11 31.13
C PRO A 109 7.57 -7.04 29.62
N ILE A 110 6.48 -6.42 29.18
CA ILE A 110 6.15 -6.24 27.77
C ILE A 110 7.20 -5.31 27.16
N THR A 111 8.10 -5.84 26.35
CA THR A 111 9.17 -5.06 25.71
C THR A 111 8.55 -4.12 24.70
N SER A 112 9.12 -2.92 24.58
CA SER A 112 8.66 -1.84 23.69
C SER A 112 7.33 -1.18 24.06
N TRP A 113 6.67 -1.60 25.14
CA TRP A 113 5.45 -0.96 25.65
C TRP A 113 5.68 -0.37 27.03
N THR A 114 5.16 0.83 27.25
CA THR A 114 5.12 1.44 28.59
C THR A 114 3.84 1.01 29.29
N THR A 115 3.96 0.31 30.42
CA THR A 115 2.82 -0.10 31.24
C THR A 115 2.61 0.87 32.39
N GLY A 116 1.36 1.12 32.81
CA GLY A 116 1.09 1.88 34.03
C GLY A 116 -0.33 1.70 34.56
N GLY A 117 -0.68 2.48 35.58
CA GLY A 117 -2.01 2.47 36.19
C GLY A 117 -2.07 1.81 37.56
N THR A 118 -3.28 1.43 37.97
CA THR A 118 -3.60 0.86 39.29
C THR A 118 -3.55 -0.67 39.36
N GLY A 119 -3.46 -1.36 38.21
CA GLY A 119 -3.32 -2.81 38.12
C GLY A 119 -2.10 -3.25 37.34
N THR A 120 -2.10 -4.50 36.89
CA THR A 120 -1.01 -5.11 36.13
C THR A 120 -1.41 -5.35 34.68
N ALA A 121 -0.53 -4.98 33.76
CA ALA A 121 -0.57 -5.39 32.35
C ALA A 121 0.34 -6.61 32.20
N GLN A 122 -0.16 -7.74 31.68
CA GLN A 122 0.56 -9.01 31.63
C GLN A 122 0.30 -9.75 30.32
N LEU A 123 1.33 -10.38 29.76
CA LEU A 123 1.15 -11.34 28.67
C LEU A 123 0.64 -12.67 29.22
N MET A 124 -0.33 -13.25 28.52
CA MET A 124 -0.96 -14.52 28.86
C MET A 124 -0.91 -15.41 27.64
N ALA A 125 -0.66 -16.71 27.84
CA ALA A 125 -0.78 -17.66 26.75
C ALA A 125 -2.23 -17.90 26.38
N ASN A 126 -2.45 -18.17 25.10
CA ASN A 126 -3.64 -18.86 24.63
C ASN A 126 -3.89 -20.10 25.51
N PHE A 127 -5.16 -20.36 25.79
CA PHE A 127 -5.60 -21.46 26.66
C PHE A 127 -5.29 -21.31 28.15
N HIS A 128 -5.11 -20.08 28.66
CA HIS A 128 -4.93 -19.87 30.10
C HIS A 128 -6.15 -20.39 30.90
N PRO A 129 -5.95 -21.22 31.95
CA PRO A 129 -7.03 -21.87 32.68
C PRO A 129 -7.96 -20.86 33.37
N ASP A 130 -7.41 -19.75 33.86
CA ASP A 130 -8.21 -18.73 34.54
C ASP A 130 -9.12 -17.95 33.58
N ASP A 131 -8.81 -17.92 32.28
CA ASP A 131 -9.54 -17.11 31.30
C ASP A 131 -10.59 -17.90 30.53
N GLY A 132 -10.68 -19.22 30.76
CA GLY A 132 -11.68 -20.09 30.12
C GLY A 132 -11.26 -20.59 28.75
N TYR A 133 -9.96 -20.83 28.54
CA TYR A 133 -9.42 -21.39 27.30
C TYR A 133 -9.65 -20.51 26.06
N LEU A 134 -9.40 -19.21 26.19
CA LEU A 134 -9.55 -18.27 25.08
C LEU A 134 -8.44 -18.45 24.05
N TRP A 135 -8.83 -18.26 22.79
CA TRP A 135 -7.93 -18.19 21.65
C TRP A 135 -8.20 -16.89 20.91
N SER A 136 -7.18 -16.04 20.79
CA SER A 136 -7.27 -14.75 20.10
C SER A 136 -7.36 -14.85 18.57
N GLY A 137 -7.17 -16.05 18.03
CA GLY A 137 -7.19 -16.34 16.59
C GLY A 137 -5.85 -16.10 15.90
N GLU A 138 -4.92 -15.40 16.55
CA GLU A 138 -3.56 -15.14 16.06
C GLU A 138 -2.56 -15.44 17.19
N GLY A 139 -1.34 -15.84 16.83
CA GLY A 139 -0.26 -15.99 17.81
C GLY A 139 -0.44 -17.03 18.93
N GLN A 140 0.41 -16.96 19.95
CA GLN A 140 0.36 -17.76 21.16
C GLN A 140 0.05 -16.94 22.42
N LEU A 141 0.17 -15.61 22.36
CA LEU A 141 0.06 -14.71 23.50
C LEU A 141 -1.03 -13.66 23.26
N TYR A 142 -1.62 -13.17 24.35
CA TYR A 142 -2.42 -11.95 24.35
C TYR A 142 -2.10 -11.13 25.61
N LEU A 143 -2.42 -9.85 25.55
CA LEU A 143 -2.22 -8.91 26.66
C LEU A 143 -3.47 -8.83 27.54
N SER A 144 -3.30 -8.94 28.86
CA SER A 144 -4.35 -8.73 29.85
C SER A 144 -4.14 -7.42 30.63
N LEU A 145 -5.16 -6.56 30.65
CA LEU A 145 -5.25 -5.37 31.50
C LEU A 145 -6.17 -5.67 32.69
N SER A 146 -5.57 -6.12 33.79
CA SER A 146 -6.27 -6.81 34.90
C SER A 146 -7.37 -6.01 35.61
N SER A 147 -7.25 -4.68 35.70
CA SER A 147 -8.21 -3.86 36.44
C SER A 147 -8.35 -2.45 35.87
N GLY A 148 -9.43 -1.78 36.29
CA GLY A 148 -9.68 -0.38 35.98
C GLY A 148 -8.50 0.53 36.31
N GLY A 149 -8.14 1.41 35.38
CA GLY A 149 -6.97 2.30 35.40
C GLY A 149 -5.69 1.69 34.84
N THR A 150 -5.63 0.38 34.56
CA THR A 150 -4.44 -0.28 33.97
C THR A 150 -4.31 0.08 32.50
N TYR A 151 -3.11 0.39 32.02
CA TYR A 151 -2.87 0.70 30.63
C TYR A 151 -1.53 0.19 30.09
N VAL A 152 -1.47 0.09 28.76
CA VAL A 152 -0.24 0.03 27.98
C VAL A 152 -0.22 1.16 26.97
N GLU A 153 0.95 1.69 26.66
CA GLU A 153 1.12 2.72 25.63
C GLU A 153 2.44 2.58 24.88
N GLN A 154 2.43 3.04 23.63
CA GLN A 154 3.60 3.08 22.77
C GLN A 154 3.53 4.32 21.87
N THR A 155 4.68 4.92 21.60
CA THR A 155 4.79 5.96 20.58
C THR A 155 4.96 5.30 19.22
N ILE A 156 3.94 5.44 18.37
CA ILE A 156 4.05 5.10 16.96
C ILE A 156 4.78 6.22 16.24
N THR A 157 5.71 5.88 15.35
CA THR A 157 6.46 6.82 14.50
C THR A 157 6.16 6.56 13.03
N GLY A 158 6.68 7.39 12.11
CA GLY A 158 6.40 7.23 10.68
C GLY A 158 5.02 7.73 10.26
N LEU A 159 4.26 8.34 11.16
CA LEU A 159 3.00 8.98 10.78
C LEU A 159 3.27 10.17 9.86
N ILE A 160 2.26 10.50 9.07
CA ILE A 160 2.27 11.68 8.21
C ILE A 160 1.16 12.62 8.71
N PRO A 161 1.49 13.86 9.12
CA PRO A 161 0.50 14.83 9.55
C PRO A 161 -0.59 15.06 8.47
N GLY A 162 -1.85 15.09 8.88
CA GLY A 162 -3.00 15.26 7.99
C GLY A 162 -3.56 13.97 7.39
N VAL A 163 -2.98 12.80 7.72
CA VAL A 163 -3.51 11.49 7.30
C VAL A 163 -4.43 10.91 8.34
N THR A 164 -5.54 10.38 7.89
CA THR A 164 -6.39 9.50 8.70
C THR A 164 -5.76 8.12 8.79
N TYR A 165 -5.39 7.71 9.99
CA TYR A 165 -4.98 6.36 10.30
C TYR A 165 -6.08 5.63 11.06
N TRP A 166 -6.11 4.32 10.96
CA TRP A 166 -6.99 3.44 11.69
C TRP A 166 -6.17 2.64 12.68
N ILE A 167 -6.57 2.68 13.94
CA ILE A 167 -6.07 1.77 14.98
C ILE A 167 -7.05 0.62 15.07
N SER A 168 -6.57 -0.61 14.98
CA SER A 168 -7.37 -1.81 15.24
C SER A 168 -6.73 -2.71 16.28
N CYS A 169 -7.55 -3.43 17.03
CA CYS A 169 -7.11 -4.50 17.93
C CYS A 169 -8.18 -5.58 18.02
N HIS A 170 -7.78 -6.81 18.35
CA HIS A 170 -8.68 -7.84 18.84
C HIS A 170 -8.86 -7.66 20.34
N THR A 171 -10.09 -7.69 20.82
CA THR A 171 -10.36 -7.59 22.26
C THR A 171 -11.47 -8.52 22.70
N THR A 172 -11.36 -8.99 23.94
CA THR A 172 -12.43 -9.68 24.65
C THR A 172 -12.32 -9.33 26.13
N GLN A 173 -13.27 -9.81 26.92
CA GLN A 173 -13.17 -9.85 28.37
C GLN A 173 -13.33 -11.28 28.85
N ARG A 174 -12.76 -11.55 30.03
CA ARG A 174 -12.80 -12.88 30.63
C ARG A 174 -14.24 -13.36 30.84
N LEU A 175 -14.48 -14.65 30.61
CA LEU A 175 -15.77 -15.26 30.90
C LEU A 175 -16.12 -15.11 32.39
N ALA A 176 -17.36 -14.71 32.67
CA ALA A 176 -17.88 -14.54 34.03
C ALA A 176 -17.11 -13.52 34.92
N SER A 177 -16.29 -12.64 34.34
CA SER A 177 -15.83 -11.44 35.05
C SER A 177 -16.86 -10.32 34.98
N ALA A 178 -16.65 -9.27 35.77
CA ALA A 178 -17.39 -8.04 35.58
C ALA A 178 -16.98 -7.36 34.25
N ALA A 179 -17.86 -6.49 33.76
CA ALA A 179 -17.68 -5.75 32.51
C ALA A 179 -16.41 -4.89 32.54
N GLY A 180 -15.43 -5.24 31.70
CA GLY A 180 -14.28 -4.41 31.37
C GLY A 180 -14.68 -3.29 30.42
N VAL A 181 -13.93 -2.20 30.40
CA VAL A 181 -14.11 -1.13 29.40
C VAL A 181 -12.76 -0.84 28.79
N LEU A 182 -12.59 -1.09 27.50
CA LEU A 182 -11.40 -0.68 26.78
C LEU A 182 -11.59 0.75 26.29
N SER A 183 -10.71 1.66 26.69
CA SER A 183 -10.58 2.99 26.11
C SER A 183 -9.25 3.12 25.39
N VAL A 184 -9.28 3.68 24.18
CA VAL A 184 -8.09 3.96 23.38
C VAL A 184 -7.90 5.46 23.29
N PHE A 185 -6.68 5.93 23.54
CA PHE A 185 -6.30 7.32 23.45
C PHE A 185 -5.20 7.51 22.41
N VAL A 186 -5.23 8.65 21.71
CA VAL A 186 -4.17 9.11 20.81
C VAL A 186 -3.76 10.50 21.24
N ASP A 187 -2.48 10.69 21.58
CA ASP A 187 -1.94 11.95 22.11
C ASP A 187 -2.74 12.51 23.29
N GLY A 188 -3.21 11.60 24.16
CA GLY A 188 -4.01 11.92 25.34
C GLY A 188 -5.49 12.23 25.06
N SER A 189 -5.90 12.33 23.79
CA SER A 189 -7.30 12.49 23.41
C SER A 189 -8.00 11.13 23.33
N LEU A 190 -9.20 11.01 23.90
CA LEU A 190 -9.98 9.78 23.83
C LEU A 190 -10.43 9.56 22.38
N LEU A 191 -10.02 8.43 21.80
CA LEU A 191 -10.46 8.00 20.47
C LEU A 191 -11.80 7.27 20.56
N TRP A 192 -11.86 6.22 21.40
CA TRP A 192 -13.10 5.49 21.68
C TRP A 192 -13.07 4.80 23.04
N SER A 193 -14.24 4.41 23.53
CA SER A 193 -14.42 3.64 24.78
C SER A 193 -15.58 2.66 24.64
N ARG A 194 -15.33 1.35 24.79
CA ARG A 194 -16.33 0.28 24.56
C ARG A 194 -16.15 -0.87 25.56
N GLU A 195 -17.21 -1.61 25.81
CA GLU A 195 -17.16 -2.89 26.55
C GLU A 195 -16.85 -4.03 25.56
N PRO A 196 -15.73 -4.77 25.72
CA PRO A 196 -15.42 -5.91 24.86
C PRO A 196 -16.44 -7.05 24.97
N ALA A 197 -16.60 -7.83 23.89
CA ALA A 197 -17.39 -9.06 23.93
C ALA A 197 -16.80 -10.05 24.96
N SER A 198 -17.66 -10.81 25.66
CA SER A 198 -17.20 -11.79 26.66
C SER A 198 -16.90 -13.14 26.02
N GLY A 199 -15.70 -13.67 26.29
CA GLY A 199 -15.29 -15.02 25.93
C GLY A 199 -15.00 -15.28 24.45
N VAL A 200 -15.05 -14.26 23.60
CA VAL A 200 -14.71 -14.33 22.18
C VAL A 200 -14.01 -13.03 21.79
N PHE A 201 -12.84 -13.13 21.17
CA PHE A 201 -12.15 -11.99 20.60
C PHE A 201 -12.94 -11.42 19.42
N THR A 202 -13.23 -10.12 19.50
CA THR A 202 -13.83 -9.34 18.42
C THR A 202 -12.87 -8.25 17.99
N ARG A 203 -12.85 -7.94 16.69
CA ARG A 203 -12.02 -6.87 16.15
C ARG A 203 -12.70 -5.53 16.37
N GLU A 204 -12.00 -4.62 17.04
CA GLU A 204 -12.36 -3.21 17.17
C GLU A 204 -11.45 -2.36 16.28
N MET A 205 -11.99 -1.30 15.69
CA MET A 205 -11.25 -0.42 14.79
C MET A 205 -11.86 0.98 14.80
N GLU A 206 -11.02 2.01 14.81
CA GLU A 206 -11.46 3.41 14.78
C GLU A 206 -10.40 4.29 14.09
N ALA A 207 -10.87 5.32 13.38
CA ALA A 207 -10.03 6.25 12.64
C ALA A 207 -9.63 7.46 13.49
N PHE A 208 -8.39 7.90 13.37
CA PHE A 208 -7.91 9.18 13.91
C PHE A 208 -7.11 9.95 12.86
N LEU A 209 -7.23 11.28 12.87
CA LEU A 209 -6.42 12.15 12.03
C LEU A 209 -5.07 12.41 12.72
N SER A 210 -3.97 11.98 12.12
CA SER A 210 -2.63 12.28 12.66
C SER A 210 -2.33 13.77 12.58
N THR A 211 -1.85 14.35 13.67
CA THR A 211 -1.41 15.75 13.73
C THR A 211 0.11 15.91 13.67
N GLY A 212 0.85 14.80 13.77
CA GLY A 212 2.30 14.78 13.88
C GLY A 212 2.95 13.63 13.10
N THR A 213 4.28 13.53 13.16
CA THR A 213 5.03 12.41 12.58
C THR A 213 5.12 11.19 13.51
N SER A 214 4.54 11.32 14.69
CA SER A 214 4.45 10.31 15.73
C SER A 214 3.21 10.60 16.57
N ALA A 215 2.63 9.57 17.19
CA ALA A 215 1.56 9.74 18.17
C ALA A 215 1.76 8.77 19.34
N LEU A 216 1.40 9.19 20.54
CA LEU A 216 1.33 8.29 21.70
C LEU A 216 -0.02 7.61 21.73
N VAL A 217 -0.04 6.29 21.48
CA VAL A 217 -1.27 5.50 21.55
C VAL A 217 -1.31 4.76 22.88
N ARG A 218 -2.43 4.88 23.60
CA ARG A 218 -2.66 4.20 24.89
C ARG A 218 -3.92 3.35 24.83
N PHE A 219 -3.80 2.10 25.25
CA PHE A 219 -4.90 1.18 25.51
C PHE A 219 -5.08 1.08 27.02
N MET A 220 -6.26 1.46 27.53
CA MET A 220 -6.54 1.52 28.96
C MET A 220 -7.81 0.76 29.30
N ASN A 221 -7.76 -0.04 30.36
CA ASN A 221 -8.96 -0.56 30.99
C ASN A 221 -9.59 0.57 31.84
N SER A 222 -10.67 1.17 31.37
CA SER A 222 -11.40 2.26 32.02
C SER A 222 -12.54 1.78 32.93
N ALA A 223 -12.63 0.49 33.24
CA ALA A 223 -13.56 0.00 34.26
C ALA A 223 -13.28 0.70 35.62
N PRO A 224 -14.24 0.70 36.57
CA PRO A 224 -13.96 1.18 37.91
C PRO A 224 -12.82 0.39 38.56
N SER A 225 -11.86 1.08 39.18
CA SER A 225 -10.58 0.50 39.66
C SER A 225 -10.71 -0.58 40.74
N GLN A 226 -11.88 -0.76 41.35
CA GLN A 226 -12.15 -1.77 42.37
C GLN A 226 -12.77 -3.06 41.82
N VAL A 227 -12.98 -3.16 40.51
CA VAL A 227 -13.67 -4.28 39.90
C VAL A 227 -12.67 -5.18 39.17
N ASN A 228 -12.74 -6.48 39.44
CA ASN A 228 -12.03 -7.51 38.68
C ASN A 228 -12.71 -7.67 37.31
N ALA A 229 -12.31 -6.82 36.37
CA ALA A 229 -12.89 -6.67 35.04
C ALA A 229 -11.78 -6.63 33.98
N PRO A 230 -11.04 -7.73 33.79
CA PRO A 230 -9.91 -7.74 32.87
C PRO A 230 -10.37 -7.52 31.43
N VAL A 231 -9.64 -6.65 30.73
CA VAL A 231 -9.75 -6.48 29.27
C VAL A 231 -8.57 -7.21 28.65
N LEU A 232 -8.85 -8.08 27.69
CA LEU A 232 -7.84 -8.81 26.94
C LEU A 232 -7.68 -8.15 25.58
N LEU A 233 -6.44 -7.96 25.13
CA LEU A 233 -6.07 -7.35 23.86
C LEU A 233 -5.10 -8.25 23.11
N ASP A 234 -5.27 -8.31 21.80
CA ASP A 234 -4.33 -8.93 20.90
C ASP A 234 -4.32 -8.17 19.55
N TRP A 235 -3.34 -8.46 18.71
CA TRP A 235 -3.21 -8.01 17.33
C TRP A 235 -3.47 -6.50 17.14
N VAL A 236 -2.68 -5.70 17.85
CA VAL A 236 -2.76 -4.24 17.78
C VAL A 236 -2.05 -3.77 16.51
N ALA A 237 -2.79 -3.13 15.61
CA ALA A 237 -2.28 -2.68 14.34
C ALA A 237 -2.68 -1.23 14.05
N ILE A 238 -1.85 -0.54 13.27
CA ILE A 238 -2.16 0.74 12.66
C ILE A 238 -2.03 0.65 11.13
N THR A 239 -2.96 1.27 10.41
CA THR A 239 -2.96 1.35 8.94
C THR A 239 -3.48 2.73 8.52
N ASP A 240 -3.06 3.23 7.36
CA ASP A 240 -3.63 4.42 6.73
C ASP A 240 -4.93 4.11 5.94
N GLY A 241 -5.42 2.87 6.02
CA GLY A 241 -6.58 2.40 5.26
C GLY A 241 -6.26 2.04 3.81
N ASN A 242 -5.01 2.19 3.37
CA ASN A 242 -4.54 1.63 2.13
C ASN A 242 -4.06 0.20 2.39
N PRO A 243 -4.54 -0.80 1.62
CA PRO A 243 -3.90 -2.11 1.62
C PRO A 243 -2.45 -1.95 1.18
N LYS A 244 -1.52 -2.46 1.99
CA LYS A 244 -0.10 -2.46 1.69
C LYS A 244 0.56 -3.73 2.18
N MET A 245 1.61 -4.13 1.45
CA MET A 245 2.48 -5.21 1.89
C MET A 245 3.44 -4.66 2.94
N ARG A 246 3.48 -5.24 4.13
CA ARG A 246 4.50 -4.88 5.11
C ARG A 246 5.83 -5.48 4.71
N ASN A 247 6.89 -4.68 4.71
CA ASN A 247 8.22 -5.14 4.33
C ASN A 247 8.22 -5.94 3.01
N GLY A 248 7.47 -5.46 2.01
CA GLY A 248 7.31 -6.15 0.72
C GLY A 248 8.61 -6.21 -0.10
N ASN A 249 9.55 -5.32 0.19
CA ASN A 249 10.90 -5.26 -0.35
C ASN A 249 11.96 -5.90 0.58
N PHE A 250 11.55 -6.51 1.70
CA PHE A 250 12.43 -7.26 2.59
C PHE A 250 13.59 -6.48 3.27
N GLU A 251 13.52 -5.15 3.31
CA GLU A 251 14.53 -4.27 3.90
C GLU A 251 14.43 -4.08 5.41
N ALA A 252 13.29 -4.43 6.03
CA ALA A 252 13.05 -4.19 7.46
C ALA A 252 13.76 -5.20 8.38
N ASN A 253 14.42 -6.21 7.82
CA ASN A 253 15.26 -7.11 8.60
C ASN A 253 16.63 -6.46 8.87
N SER A 254 17.24 -6.82 10.01
CA SER A 254 18.54 -6.27 10.42
C SER A 254 19.66 -6.58 9.42
N ASP A 255 20.72 -5.79 9.46
CA ASP A 255 21.84 -5.87 8.53
C ASP A 255 22.55 -7.24 8.57
N ILE A 256 22.11 -8.17 7.73
CA ILE A 256 22.85 -9.39 7.44
C ILE A 256 24.02 -9.07 6.49
N SER A 257 25.04 -9.93 6.49
CA SER A 257 26.14 -9.87 5.54
C SER A 257 26.12 -11.11 4.67
N GLY A 258 25.85 -10.94 3.39
CA GLY A 258 25.77 -12.02 2.42
C GLY A 258 24.42 -12.72 2.40
N TRP A 259 24.17 -13.64 3.33
CA TRP A 259 22.88 -14.34 3.43
C TRP A 259 22.68 -14.92 4.83
N SER A 260 21.42 -15.14 5.23
CA SER A 260 21.08 -15.79 6.49
C SER A 260 19.84 -16.65 6.33
N TYR A 261 19.91 -17.88 6.85
CA TYR A 261 18.70 -18.66 7.11
C TYR A 261 17.87 -17.96 8.18
N MET A 262 16.58 -17.86 7.91
CA MET A 262 15.64 -17.20 8.80
C MET A 262 14.89 -18.32 9.54
N ALA A 263 15.17 -18.48 10.83
CA ALA A 263 14.63 -19.58 11.65
C ALA A 263 13.39 -19.15 12.44
N GLY A 264 12.39 -20.03 12.56
CA GLY A 264 11.12 -19.75 13.25
C GLY A 264 10.11 -19.02 12.34
N PRO A 265 8.80 -19.08 12.63
CA PRO A 265 7.76 -18.66 11.69
C PRO A 265 7.73 -17.16 11.36
N GLU A 266 8.32 -16.28 12.16
CA GLU A 266 8.20 -14.81 12.01
C GLU A 266 9.55 -14.11 11.85
N SER A 267 10.54 -14.85 11.38
CA SER A 267 11.93 -14.37 11.27
C SER A 267 12.14 -13.27 10.24
N ILE A 268 11.30 -13.20 9.20
CA ILE A 268 11.32 -12.14 8.19
C ILE A 268 10.29 -11.11 8.64
N THR A 269 10.72 -9.88 8.93
CA THR A 269 9.89 -8.86 9.55
C THR A 269 8.61 -8.66 8.73
N GLY A 270 7.44 -8.76 9.36
CA GLY A 270 6.14 -8.61 8.70
C GLY A 270 5.64 -9.83 7.92
N TRP A 271 6.41 -10.92 7.83
CA TRP A 271 6.05 -12.11 7.07
C TRP A 271 6.08 -13.37 7.92
N ARG A 272 5.08 -14.23 7.71
CA ARG A 272 5.05 -15.57 8.31
C ARG A 272 5.55 -16.60 7.31
N GLY A 273 6.53 -17.40 7.68
CA GLY A 273 7.07 -18.46 6.83
C GLY A 273 7.05 -19.84 7.48
N PHE A 274 7.29 -20.86 6.66
CA PHE A 274 7.55 -22.22 7.10
C PHE A 274 8.75 -22.79 6.32
N GLY A 275 9.54 -23.63 7.00
CA GLY A 275 10.68 -24.34 6.41
C GLY A 275 11.93 -23.48 6.19
N SER A 276 12.66 -23.70 5.10
CA SER A 276 13.91 -23.05 4.72
C SER A 276 13.65 -21.74 3.96
N ARG A 277 13.67 -20.61 4.66
CA ARG A 277 13.66 -19.28 4.04
C ARG A 277 14.99 -18.59 4.29
N VAL A 278 15.46 -17.86 3.29
CA VAL A 278 16.79 -17.25 3.30
C VAL A 278 16.66 -15.81 2.91
N LEU A 279 17.11 -14.90 3.77
CA LEU A 279 17.29 -13.50 3.40
C LEU A 279 18.67 -13.37 2.76
N ILE A 280 18.75 -12.75 1.59
CA ILE A 280 19.95 -12.73 0.75
C ILE A 280 20.26 -11.29 0.37
N GLU A 281 21.51 -10.87 0.55
CA GLU A 281 22.00 -9.54 0.14
C GLU A 281 22.21 -9.50 -1.38
N ASN A 282 21.68 -8.45 -2.02
CA ASN A 282 21.82 -8.17 -3.45
C ASN A 282 23.30 -8.13 -3.88
N GLY A 283 23.57 -8.65 -5.07
CA GLY A 283 24.87 -8.61 -5.74
C GLY A 283 25.93 -9.55 -5.14
N GLU A 284 27.20 -9.17 -5.26
CA GLU A 284 28.36 -10.04 -5.01
C GLU A 284 28.41 -10.66 -3.60
N LYS A 285 27.77 -10.04 -2.62
CA LYS A 285 27.76 -10.57 -1.25
C LYS A 285 26.85 -11.79 -1.10
N GLY A 286 25.79 -11.90 -1.92
CA GLY A 286 24.92 -13.06 -2.02
C GLY A 286 25.47 -14.19 -2.93
N ILE A 287 26.79 -14.33 -3.07
CA ILE A 287 27.41 -15.21 -4.08
C ILE A 287 27.00 -16.68 -3.97
N ASP A 288 26.78 -17.20 -2.77
CA ASP A 288 26.36 -18.60 -2.54
C ASP A 288 24.93 -18.87 -3.05
N TRP A 289 24.17 -17.80 -3.29
CA TRP A 289 22.83 -17.81 -3.85
C TRP A 289 22.80 -17.33 -5.30
N GLY A 290 23.97 -17.04 -5.89
CA GLY A 290 24.13 -16.70 -7.29
C GLY A 290 24.50 -15.26 -7.59
N ALA A 291 24.70 -14.42 -6.56
CA ALA A 291 24.99 -13.00 -6.69
C ALA A 291 24.01 -12.23 -7.59
N LEU A 292 22.70 -12.55 -7.46
CA LEU A 292 21.65 -11.86 -8.19
C LEU A 292 21.43 -10.47 -7.63
N ASP A 293 20.91 -9.59 -8.48
CA ASP A 293 20.47 -8.24 -8.13
C ASP A 293 19.01 -8.10 -8.56
N SER A 294 18.11 -7.86 -7.60
CA SER A 294 16.71 -7.59 -7.86
C SER A 294 16.45 -6.19 -8.41
N GLY A 295 17.39 -5.26 -8.21
CA GLY A 295 17.21 -3.84 -8.51
C GLY A 295 16.29 -3.11 -7.54
N ASP A 296 15.91 -3.73 -6.42
CA ASP A 296 15.15 -3.12 -5.33
C ASP A 296 15.86 -3.40 -3.99
N GLY A 297 16.13 -2.35 -3.23
CA GLY A 297 16.71 -2.50 -1.89
C GLY A 297 18.07 -3.21 -1.83
N LYS A 298 18.45 -3.63 -0.62
CA LYS A 298 19.67 -4.36 -0.30
C LYS A 298 19.43 -5.87 -0.23
N TYR A 299 18.21 -6.34 -0.03
CA TYR A 299 17.89 -7.74 0.19
C TYR A 299 16.75 -8.25 -0.69
N TYR A 300 16.73 -9.57 -0.89
CA TYR A 300 15.59 -10.32 -1.38
C TYR A 300 15.45 -11.63 -0.60
N VAL A 301 14.34 -12.34 -0.78
CA VAL A 301 14.08 -13.60 -0.07
C VAL A 301 14.14 -14.79 -1.02
N GLY A 302 14.83 -15.84 -0.60
CA GLY A 302 14.72 -17.19 -1.14
C GLY A 302 13.81 -18.08 -0.32
N ILE A 303 12.94 -18.81 -1.00
CA ILE A 303 12.12 -19.89 -0.45
C ILE A 303 12.72 -21.19 -0.97
N GLN A 304 13.40 -21.92 -0.09
CA GLN A 304 14.12 -23.15 -0.43
C GLN A 304 13.32 -24.37 0.00
N ASP A 305 13.49 -25.50 -0.68
CA ASP A 305 12.83 -26.78 -0.43
C ASP A 305 11.33 -26.82 -0.79
N ALA A 306 10.80 -28.04 -0.87
CA ALA A 306 9.45 -28.32 -1.35
C ALA A 306 8.39 -28.00 -0.29
N ASN A 307 7.36 -27.25 -0.70
CA ASN A 307 6.22 -26.77 0.08
C ASN A 307 6.53 -25.69 1.11
N ASP A 308 7.75 -25.19 1.15
CA ASP A 308 8.11 -24.05 1.97
C ASP A 308 7.47 -22.79 1.43
N PHE A 309 7.17 -21.84 2.32
CA PHE A 309 6.38 -20.68 1.95
C PHE A 309 6.71 -19.44 2.78
N LEU A 310 6.28 -18.31 2.22
CA LEU A 310 6.18 -17.03 2.88
C LEU A 310 4.77 -16.47 2.65
N LYS A 311 4.11 -16.00 3.70
CA LYS A 311 2.75 -15.44 3.64
C LYS A 311 2.57 -14.21 4.52
N GLN A 312 1.64 -13.36 4.11
CA GLN A 312 1.21 -12.19 4.87
C GLN A 312 -0.29 -11.99 4.70
N THR A 313 -0.97 -11.59 5.77
CA THR A 313 -2.36 -11.15 5.72
C THR A 313 -2.39 -9.64 5.51
N VAL A 314 -2.88 -9.21 4.35
CA VAL A 314 -3.06 -7.80 4.01
C VAL A 314 -4.44 -7.36 4.49
N THR A 315 -4.49 -6.26 5.26
CA THR A 315 -5.72 -5.67 5.77
C THR A 315 -6.05 -4.35 5.08
N GLY A 316 -7.23 -3.78 5.33
CA GLY A 316 -7.67 -2.52 4.72
C GLY A 316 -8.27 -2.71 3.32
N LEU A 317 -8.55 -3.94 2.93
CA LEU A 317 -9.22 -4.25 1.68
C LEU A 317 -10.73 -3.99 1.82
N SER A 318 -11.37 -3.68 0.71
CA SER A 318 -12.82 -3.59 0.59
C SER A 318 -13.32 -4.89 -0.05
N PRO A 319 -14.30 -5.59 0.54
CA PRO A 319 -14.98 -6.69 -0.15
C PRO A 319 -15.48 -6.22 -1.51
N VAL A 320 -15.38 -7.08 -2.53
CA VAL A 320 -15.62 -6.81 -3.96
C VAL A 320 -14.68 -5.78 -4.62
N GLY A 321 -13.77 -5.17 -3.86
CA GLY A 321 -12.72 -4.31 -4.41
C GLY A 321 -11.73 -5.13 -5.26
N THR A 322 -11.26 -4.54 -6.36
CA THR A 322 -10.23 -5.14 -7.21
C THR A 322 -8.87 -4.55 -6.87
N TYR A 323 -7.85 -5.40 -6.79
CA TYR A 323 -6.50 -5.06 -6.38
C TYR A 323 -5.51 -5.63 -7.36
N THR A 324 -4.47 -4.86 -7.67
CA THR A 324 -3.31 -5.31 -8.42
C THR A 324 -2.20 -5.68 -7.46
N LEU A 325 -1.72 -6.93 -7.52
CA LEU A 325 -0.53 -7.41 -6.83
C LEU A 325 0.60 -7.53 -7.86
N SER A 326 1.74 -6.92 -7.57
CA SER A 326 2.98 -7.08 -8.35
C SER A 326 4.15 -7.52 -7.47
N PHE A 327 5.09 -8.24 -8.06
CA PHE A 327 6.31 -8.69 -7.40
C PHE A 327 7.39 -9.06 -8.41
N LEU A 328 8.64 -9.08 -7.96
CA LEU A 328 9.78 -9.61 -8.69
C LEU A 328 10.02 -11.08 -8.31
N TYR A 329 10.42 -11.90 -9.28
CA TYR A 329 10.82 -13.28 -9.02
C TYR A 329 11.97 -13.74 -9.92
N ALA A 330 12.77 -14.70 -9.44
CA ALA A 330 13.89 -15.28 -10.19
C ALA A 330 14.16 -16.75 -9.82
N ALA A 331 14.92 -17.42 -10.68
CA ALA A 331 15.48 -18.76 -10.44
C ALA A 331 16.88 -18.68 -9.83
N ARG A 332 17.26 -19.69 -9.04
CA ARG A 332 18.65 -19.87 -8.63
C ARG A 332 19.53 -20.28 -9.83
N PRO A 333 20.70 -19.65 -10.06
CA PRO A 333 21.51 -19.91 -11.25
C PRO A 333 21.96 -21.35 -11.46
N THR A 334 22.19 -22.08 -10.37
CA THR A 334 22.59 -23.50 -10.42
C THR A 334 21.47 -24.43 -10.90
N GLU A 335 20.22 -23.96 -10.91
CA GLU A 335 19.00 -24.74 -11.13
C GLU A 335 18.37 -24.56 -12.53
N ILE A 336 18.90 -23.68 -13.38
CA ILE A 336 18.33 -23.34 -14.72
C ILE A 336 18.41 -24.51 -15.74
N ARG A 337 18.86 -25.71 -15.35
CA ARG A 337 19.40 -26.68 -16.33
C ARG A 337 18.40 -27.28 -17.32
N CYS A 338 17.09 -27.06 -17.18
CA CYS A 338 16.12 -27.32 -18.25
C CYS A 338 14.72 -26.75 -17.95
N GLU A 339 14.16 -25.96 -18.88
CA GLU A 339 12.80 -25.38 -18.79
C GLU A 339 11.68 -26.44 -18.71
N THR A 340 11.96 -27.68 -19.13
CA THR A 340 11.01 -28.78 -19.19
C THR A 340 11.27 -29.88 -18.16
N CYS A 341 12.38 -29.82 -17.43
CA CYS A 341 12.67 -30.84 -16.43
C CYS A 341 12.15 -30.42 -15.07
N GLU A 342 11.59 -31.37 -14.36
CA GLU A 342 11.03 -31.17 -13.03
C GLU A 342 12.09 -30.90 -11.96
N SER A 343 13.31 -30.46 -12.29
CA SER A 343 14.41 -30.31 -11.33
C SER A 343 14.66 -28.89 -10.83
N GLY A 344 14.04 -27.86 -11.44
CA GLY A 344 14.14 -26.47 -10.95
C GLY A 344 13.13 -26.12 -9.86
N GLY A 345 13.30 -24.95 -9.25
CA GLY A 345 12.31 -24.31 -8.39
C GLY A 345 10.96 -24.08 -9.11
N ARG A 346 9.86 -24.12 -8.35
CA ARG A 346 8.51 -23.81 -8.83
C ARG A 346 7.88 -22.84 -7.85
N LEU A 347 7.32 -21.74 -8.34
CA LEU A 347 6.69 -20.74 -7.49
C LEU A 347 5.19 -20.75 -7.75
N ALA A 348 4.40 -20.92 -6.69
CA ALA A 348 2.95 -20.71 -6.72
C ALA A 348 2.60 -19.49 -5.87
N LEU A 349 1.71 -18.67 -6.40
CA LEU A 349 1.06 -17.58 -5.68
C LEU A 349 -0.36 -18.02 -5.31
N ILE A 350 -0.63 -17.96 -4.02
CA ILE A 350 -1.88 -18.42 -3.41
C ILE A 350 -2.54 -17.24 -2.70
N ILE A 351 -3.80 -16.96 -3.05
CA ILE A 351 -4.60 -15.90 -2.47
C ILE A 351 -5.87 -16.52 -1.88
N GLU A 352 -6.12 -16.27 -0.58
CA GLU A 352 -7.24 -16.87 0.17
C GLU A 352 -7.30 -18.41 0.02
N GLY A 353 -6.13 -19.06 -0.02
CA GLY A 353 -6.00 -20.51 -0.14
C GLY A 353 -6.14 -21.07 -1.57
N ASN A 354 -6.42 -20.24 -2.57
CA ASN A 354 -6.51 -20.64 -3.97
C ASN A 354 -5.22 -20.32 -4.72
N ILE A 355 -4.68 -21.27 -5.49
CA ILE A 355 -3.58 -21.00 -6.42
C ILE A 355 -4.13 -20.13 -7.55
N VAL A 356 -3.70 -18.87 -7.60
CA VAL A 356 -4.11 -17.91 -8.64
C VAL A 356 -3.10 -17.80 -9.77
N TRP A 357 -1.84 -18.16 -9.49
CA TRP A 357 -0.77 -18.17 -10.47
C TRP A 357 0.33 -19.16 -10.06
N GLN A 358 1.00 -19.74 -11.05
CA GLN A 358 2.17 -20.61 -10.83
C GLN A 358 3.14 -20.51 -12.00
N THR A 359 4.41 -20.69 -11.72
CA THR A 359 5.46 -20.69 -12.74
C THR A 359 6.64 -21.58 -12.37
N HIS A 360 7.46 -21.86 -13.37
CA HIS A 360 8.80 -22.43 -13.23
C HIS A 360 9.79 -21.32 -13.61
N PRO A 361 10.36 -20.58 -12.64
CA PRO A 361 11.32 -19.54 -12.97
C PRO A 361 12.48 -20.14 -13.76
N SER A 362 12.69 -19.68 -14.98
CA SER A 362 13.78 -20.17 -15.87
C SER A 362 14.90 -19.15 -16.05
N GLN A 363 14.76 -17.95 -15.48
CA GLN A 363 15.72 -16.86 -15.62
C GLN A 363 16.34 -16.49 -14.27
N THR A 364 17.62 -16.14 -14.30
CA THR A 364 18.37 -15.61 -13.15
C THR A 364 18.35 -14.10 -13.06
N SER A 365 17.76 -13.43 -14.03
CA SER A 365 17.36 -12.03 -13.88
C SER A 365 15.98 -12.00 -13.25
N PHE A 366 15.77 -11.12 -12.27
CA PHE A 366 14.44 -10.89 -11.72
C PHE A 366 13.48 -10.43 -12.82
N GLN A 367 12.33 -11.10 -12.86
CA GLN A 367 11.22 -10.79 -13.74
C GLN A 367 10.08 -10.20 -12.91
N SER A 368 9.36 -9.23 -13.45
CA SER A 368 8.14 -8.72 -12.82
C SER A 368 6.95 -9.60 -13.20
N HIS A 369 6.11 -9.90 -12.22
CA HIS A 369 4.76 -10.41 -12.43
C HIS A 369 3.74 -9.43 -11.86
N GLU A 370 2.60 -9.32 -12.53
CA GLU A 370 1.46 -8.53 -12.09
C GLU A 370 0.19 -9.36 -12.30
N LEU A 371 -0.69 -9.36 -11.31
CA LEU A 371 -2.03 -9.93 -11.43
C LEU A 371 -3.06 -9.08 -10.70
N THR A 372 -4.31 -9.20 -11.12
CA THR A 372 -5.45 -8.60 -10.43
C THR A 372 -6.26 -9.67 -9.69
N PHE A 373 -6.77 -9.32 -8.52
CA PHE A 373 -7.70 -10.16 -7.77
C PHE A 373 -8.80 -9.31 -7.13
N THR A 374 -9.95 -9.93 -6.87
CA THR A 374 -11.05 -9.30 -6.14
C THR A 374 -11.03 -9.78 -4.70
N ALA A 375 -10.94 -8.86 -3.74
CA ALA A 375 -10.98 -9.24 -2.33
C ALA A 375 -12.39 -9.69 -1.94
N THR A 376 -12.53 -10.86 -1.32
CA THR A 376 -13.83 -11.33 -0.82
C THR A 376 -14.10 -10.86 0.61
N THR A 377 -13.05 -10.49 1.33
CA THR A 377 -13.08 -10.02 2.71
C THR A 377 -12.20 -8.78 2.91
N PRO A 378 -12.32 -8.06 4.04
CA PRO A 378 -11.45 -6.92 4.35
C PRO A 378 -9.98 -7.28 4.66
N ALA A 379 -9.66 -8.57 4.72
CA ALA A 379 -8.33 -9.08 5.04
C ALA A 379 -8.00 -10.33 4.22
N VAL A 380 -7.02 -10.26 3.34
CA VAL A 380 -6.65 -11.33 2.41
C VAL A 380 -5.27 -11.87 2.73
N THR A 381 -5.14 -13.18 2.85
CA THR A 381 -3.84 -13.84 2.95
C THR A 381 -3.24 -14.04 1.56
N ILE A 382 -2.04 -13.51 1.37
CA ILE A 382 -1.20 -13.68 0.18
C ILE A 382 -0.03 -14.59 0.56
N MET A 383 0.19 -15.66 -0.21
CA MET A 383 1.24 -16.65 0.05
C MET A 383 2.02 -16.98 -1.20
N PHE A 384 3.34 -16.92 -1.08
CA PHE A 384 4.31 -17.44 -2.05
C PHE A 384 4.79 -18.80 -1.56
N ASN A 385 4.62 -19.84 -2.38
CA ASN A 385 4.97 -21.21 -2.03
C ASN A 385 5.93 -21.81 -3.06
N ASN A 386 7.02 -22.41 -2.60
CA ASN A 386 7.89 -23.20 -3.43
C ASN A 386 7.30 -24.60 -3.64
N THR A 387 6.62 -24.80 -4.77
CA THR A 387 5.94 -26.06 -5.11
C THR A 387 6.83 -27.03 -5.89
N SER A 388 8.15 -26.86 -5.81
CA SER A 388 9.10 -27.77 -6.45
C SER A 388 9.05 -29.18 -5.84
N LEU A 389 9.58 -30.17 -6.57
CA LEU A 389 9.77 -31.50 -5.98
C LEU A 389 10.86 -31.44 -4.91
N GLU A 390 10.94 -32.47 -4.07
CA GLU A 390 11.98 -32.57 -3.03
C GLU A 390 13.41 -32.33 -3.56
N GLY A 391 14.23 -31.71 -2.72
CA GLY A 391 15.63 -31.39 -2.97
C GLY A 391 15.96 -29.92 -2.69
N ASP A 392 17.26 -29.60 -2.73
CA ASP A 392 17.78 -28.23 -2.60
C ASP A 392 17.40 -27.42 -3.83
N ARG A 393 16.23 -26.78 -3.75
CA ARG A 393 15.65 -25.98 -4.83
C ARG A 393 15.12 -24.68 -4.28
N ALA A 394 15.42 -23.58 -4.92
CA ALA A 394 15.00 -22.27 -4.45
C ALA A 394 14.34 -21.43 -5.54
N VAL A 395 13.35 -20.67 -5.10
CA VAL A 395 12.76 -19.57 -5.86
C VAL A 395 13.00 -18.27 -5.10
N PHE A 396 13.29 -17.20 -5.83
CA PHE A 396 13.55 -15.89 -5.24
C PHE A 396 12.37 -14.96 -5.49
N ILE A 397 12.05 -14.14 -4.49
CA ILE A 397 11.02 -13.11 -4.57
C ILE A 397 11.53 -11.79 -3.98
N ASP A 398 11.05 -10.68 -4.53
CA ASP A 398 11.32 -9.33 -4.04
C ASP A 398 10.21 -8.35 -4.44
N LYS A 399 10.22 -7.13 -3.88
CA LYS A 399 9.40 -5.98 -4.26
C LYS A 399 7.91 -6.31 -4.40
N VAL A 400 7.35 -6.96 -3.40
CA VAL A 400 5.93 -7.32 -3.37
C VAL A 400 5.09 -6.09 -3.03
N VAL A 401 4.22 -5.67 -3.95
CA VAL A 401 3.42 -4.46 -3.84
C VAL A 401 1.96 -4.78 -4.16
N ILE A 402 1.04 -4.26 -3.35
CA ILE A 402 -0.40 -4.29 -3.62
C ILE A 402 -0.92 -2.86 -3.79
N VAL A 403 -1.76 -2.65 -4.79
CA VAL A 403 -2.40 -1.37 -5.08
C VAL A 403 -3.88 -1.60 -5.34
N GLY A 404 -4.75 -0.78 -4.73
CA GLY A 404 -6.16 -0.76 -5.10
C GLY A 404 -6.36 -0.32 -6.53
N THR A 405 -7.05 -1.11 -7.34
CA THR A 405 -7.52 -0.67 -8.65
C THR A 405 -8.78 0.15 -8.43
N LEU A 406 -8.89 1.30 -9.10
CA LEU A 406 -10.15 2.04 -9.12
C LEU A 406 -11.24 1.12 -9.67
N PHE A 407 -12.20 0.78 -8.82
CA PHE A 407 -13.34 -0.03 -9.23
C PHE A 407 -14.57 0.86 -9.33
N PHE A 408 -15.12 0.89 -10.53
CA PHE A 408 -16.33 1.61 -10.86
C PHE A 408 -17.09 0.76 -11.89
N SER A 409 -18.27 0.27 -11.52
CA SER A 409 -19.00 -0.76 -12.27
C SER A 409 -20.11 -0.16 -13.13
N ASN A 410 -20.38 -0.79 -14.28
CA ASN A 410 -21.46 -0.41 -15.19
C ASN A 410 -21.46 1.09 -15.50
N TYR A 411 -20.27 1.58 -15.82
CA TYR A 411 -19.98 3.00 -15.89
C TYR A 411 -20.46 3.64 -17.19
N ASP A 412 -20.64 2.82 -18.23
CA ASP A 412 -21.25 3.14 -19.52
C ASP A 412 -22.74 2.75 -19.60
N PHE A 413 -23.29 2.16 -18.53
CA PHE A 413 -24.66 1.65 -18.45
C PHE A 413 -24.99 0.46 -19.37
N GLU A 414 -23.99 -0.20 -19.96
CA GLU A 414 -24.19 -1.29 -20.93
C GLU A 414 -24.35 -2.66 -20.28
N ALA A 415 -24.15 -2.79 -18.96
CA ALA A 415 -24.38 -4.06 -18.26
C ALA A 415 -25.87 -4.39 -18.10
N ASP A 416 -26.74 -3.40 -18.27
CA ASP A 416 -28.19 -3.54 -18.27
C ASP A 416 -28.73 -3.45 -19.70
N ASN A 417 -29.78 -4.23 -20.01
CA ASN A 417 -30.39 -4.23 -21.35
C ASN A 417 -31.91 -4.07 -21.35
N SER A 418 -32.50 -3.85 -20.17
CA SER A 418 -33.93 -3.64 -19.98
C SER A 418 -34.22 -2.15 -19.91
N THR A 419 -35.00 -1.62 -20.85
CA THR A 419 -35.39 -0.20 -20.89
C THR A 419 -36.49 0.16 -19.87
N THR A 420 -36.48 -0.52 -18.73
CA THR A 420 -37.44 -0.32 -17.65
C THR A 420 -36.88 0.65 -16.62
N CYS A 421 -37.77 1.38 -15.94
CA CYS A 421 -37.40 2.20 -14.80
C CYS A 421 -37.18 1.32 -13.56
N SER A 422 -36.08 0.57 -13.54
CA SER A 422 -35.79 -0.47 -12.56
C SER A 422 -34.41 -0.29 -11.92
N THR A 423 -34.01 -1.27 -11.11
CA THR A 423 -32.65 -1.35 -10.55
C THR A 423 -31.63 -1.42 -11.68
N LEU A 424 -30.58 -0.61 -11.57
CA LEU A 424 -29.41 -0.61 -12.46
C LEU A 424 -28.32 -1.46 -11.80
N THR A 425 -27.73 -2.38 -12.56
CA THR A 425 -26.67 -3.26 -12.06
C THR A 425 -25.48 -2.41 -11.61
N GLY A 426 -25.01 -2.63 -10.38
CA GLY A 426 -23.88 -1.88 -9.80
C GLY A 426 -24.24 -0.50 -9.23
N TRP A 427 -25.48 -0.03 -9.38
CA TRP A 427 -25.87 1.32 -8.96
C TRP A 427 -26.98 1.28 -7.89
N ALA A 428 -26.72 1.97 -6.77
CA ALA A 428 -27.75 2.28 -5.80
C ALA A 428 -28.41 3.63 -6.13
N GLY A 429 -29.43 4.02 -5.36
CA GLY A 429 -30.04 5.34 -5.40
C GLY A 429 -31.57 5.29 -5.26
N SER A 430 -32.22 6.42 -5.49
CA SER A 430 -33.67 6.56 -5.36
C SER A 430 -34.31 7.34 -6.51
N GLY A 431 -35.65 7.28 -6.54
CA GLY A 431 -36.47 7.94 -7.56
C GLY A 431 -36.56 7.20 -8.90
N ALA A 432 -37.30 7.81 -9.82
CA ALA A 432 -37.51 7.31 -11.18
C ALA A 432 -36.22 7.41 -12.02
N ARG A 433 -35.63 6.24 -12.27
CA ARG A 433 -34.36 6.06 -13.00
C ARG A 433 -34.59 5.05 -14.09
N CYS A 434 -34.37 5.42 -15.34
CA CYS A 434 -34.77 4.61 -16.47
C CYS A 434 -33.59 4.46 -17.42
N LEU A 435 -33.23 3.22 -17.72
CA LEU A 435 -32.31 2.93 -18.81
C LEU A 435 -33.05 3.18 -20.14
N VAL A 436 -32.42 3.89 -21.06
CA VAL A 436 -32.99 4.24 -22.36
C VAL A 436 -32.05 3.75 -23.44
N ALA A 437 -32.56 2.98 -24.40
CA ALA A 437 -31.79 2.54 -25.55
C ALA A 437 -31.67 3.67 -26.59
N ASN A 438 -30.60 3.67 -27.38
CA ASN A 438 -30.40 4.62 -28.48
C ASN A 438 -31.59 4.65 -29.45
N GLY A 439 -31.97 5.85 -29.89
CA GLY A 439 -33.17 6.10 -30.69
C GLY A 439 -34.50 5.82 -29.96
N GLY A 440 -34.46 5.35 -28.72
CA GLY A 440 -35.62 5.15 -27.86
C GLY A 440 -36.11 6.46 -27.27
N ALA A 441 -37.43 6.57 -27.09
CA ALA A 441 -38.00 7.68 -26.31
C ALA A 441 -37.92 7.36 -24.82
N SER A 442 -37.27 8.23 -24.04
CA SER A 442 -37.37 8.20 -22.58
C SER A 442 -38.82 8.40 -22.13
N PRO A 443 -39.17 8.07 -20.87
CA PRO A 443 -40.47 8.44 -20.29
C PRO A 443 -40.82 9.93 -20.41
N ALA A 444 -39.83 10.83 -20.33
CA ALA A 444 -40.02 12.26 -20.59
C ALA A 444 -40.18 12.62 -22.09
N GLY A 445 -40.18 11.63 -22.99
CA GLY A 445 -40.47 11.78 -24.42
C GLY A 445 -39.25 12.14 -25.28
N CYS A 446 -38.04 11.96 -24.76
CA CYS A 446 -36.83 12.39 -25.44
C CYS A 446 -36.14 11.29 -26.19
N VAL A 447 -35.66 11.61 -27.39
CA VAL A 447 -34.86 10.71 -28.20
C VAL A 447 -33.44 11.26 -28.26
N LEU A 448 -32.52 10.58 -27.60
CA LEU A 448 -31.08 10.82 -27.65
C LEU A 448 -30.39 9.54 -28.09
N ASP A 449 -29.14 9.66 -28.53
CA ASP A 449 -28.26 8.52 -28.79
C ASP A 449 -27.07 8.63 -27.82
N SER A 450 -26.78 7.56 -27.09
CA SER A 450 -25.54 7.40 -26.33
C SER A 450 -24.34 7.56 -27.26
N GLU A 451 -23.30 8.21 -26.76
CA GLU A 451 -22.04 8.38 -27.47
C GLU A 451 -21.01 7.31 -27.08
N SER A 452 -21.31 6.45 -26.09
CA SER A 452 -20.40 5.41 -25.57
C SER A 452 -20.95 3.98 -25.73
N GLY A 453 -22.20 3.81 -26.11
CA GLY A 453 -22.79 2.48 -26.21
C GLY A 453 -24.19 2.47 -26.81
N SER A 454 -24.99 1.47 -26.42
CA SER A 454 -26.37 1.27 -26.88
C SER A 454 -27.40 1.87 -25.92
N TYR A 455 -26.99 2.22 -24.70
CA TYR A 455 -27.86 2.68 -23.63
C TYR A 455 -27.32 3.94 -22.94
N TYR A 456 -28.23 4.68 -22.33
CA TYR A 456 -27.93 5.79 -21.43
C TYR A 456 -28.95 5.82 -20.30
N LEU A 457 -28.63 6.51 -19.21
CA LEU A 457 -29.47 6.62 -18.04
C LEU A 457 -30.30 7.92 -18.06
N SER A 458 -31.57 7.84 -17.68
CA SER A 458 -32.43 8.99 -17.38
C SER A 458 -32.76 9.07 -15.89
N LEU A 459 -32.68 10.29 -15.32
CA LEU A 459 -33.12 10.67 -13.99
C LEU A 459 -34.37 11.56 -14.11
N GLU A 460 -35.56 10.95 -14.03
CA GLU A 460 -36.81 11.54 -14.53
C GLU A 460 -37.44 12.61 -13.63
N GLU A 461 -37.19 12.53 -12.32
CA GLU A 461 -37.84 13.39 -11.33
C GLU A 461 -36.83 14.15 -10.47
N ASN A 462 -37.30 15.24 -9.85
CA ASN A 462 -36.50 15.98 -8.88
C ASN A 462 -36.08 15.05 -7.73
N GLN A 463 -34.80 15.09 -7.39
CA GLN A 463 -34.12 14.24 -6.42
C GLN A 463 -33.90 12.77 -6.85
N ALA A 464 -34.28 12.38 -8.07
CA ALA A 464 -33.83 11.10 -8.62
C ALA A 464 -32.30 11.08 -8.67
N ASN A 465 -31.69 9.99 -8.22
CA ASN A 465 -30.25 9.89 -8.11
C ASN A 465 -29.73 8.48 -8.35
N ILE A 466 -28.49 8.41 -8.81
CA ILE A 466 -27.69 7.19 -8.75
C ILE A 466 -26.47 7.42 -7.87
N GLN A 467 -26.07 6.37 -7.16
CA GLN A 467 -24.88 6.41 -6.32
C GLN A 467 -24.09 5.12 -6.43
N GLN A 468 -22.77 5.24 -6.40
CA GLN A 468 -21.85 4.12 -6.35
C GLN A 468 -20.66 4.47 -5.46
N ALA A 469 -20.29 3.52 -4.60
CA ALA A 469 -19.06 3.62 -3.83
C ALA A 469 -17.89 3.26 -4.75
N VAL A 470 -16.97 4.19 -4.94
CA VAL A 470 -15.73 3.96 -5.67
C VAL A 470 -14.67 3.59 -4.66
N SER A 471 -14.07 2.41 -4.81
CA SER A 471 -12.94 1.95 -4.00
C SER A 471 -11.64 2.00 -4.79
N GLY A 472 -10.51 1.95 -4.09
CA GLY A 472 -9.19 1.95 -4.74
C GLY A 472 -8.72 3.34 -5.14
N LEU A 473 -9.30 4.39 -4.56
CA LEU A 473 -8.72 5.73 -4.62
C LEU A 473 -7.37 5.64 -3.88
N SER A 474 -6.26 5.78 -4.60
CA SER A 474 -4.99 6.03 -3.96
C SER A 474 -5.03 7.38 -3.24
N PHE A 475 -4.58 7.35 -2.00
CA PHE A 475 -4.38 8.51 -1.18
C PHE A 475 -2.97 8.43 -0.60
N THR A 476 -2.10 9.32 -1.04
CA THR A 476 -0.80 9.51 -0.41
C THR A 476 -0.84 10.79 0.41
N ALA A 477 -1.20 10.67 1.68
CA ALA A 477 -0.63 11.44 2.76
C ALA A 477 0.36 12.58 2.43
N GLY A 478 -0.08 13.85 2.48
CA GLY A 478 0.77 15.01 2.22
C GLY A 478 1.08 15.27 0.74
N ALA A 479 0.61 14.40 -0.16
CA ALA A 479 0.53 14.62 -1.59
C ALA A 479 -0.95 14.64 -2.01
N SER A 480 -1.36 15.73 -2.62
CA SER A 480 -2.69 15.82 -3.20
C SER A 480 -2.81 14.81 -4.35
N THR A 481 -3.67 13.81 -4.16
CA THR A 481 -4.00 12.85 -5.21
C THR A 481 -5.30 13.28 -5.87
N TYR A 482 -5.22 13.63 -7.15
CA TYR A 482 -6.35 14.16 -7.90
C TYR A 482 -6.96 13.09 -8.78
N TYR A 483 -8.28 13.13 -8.87
CA TYR A 483 -9.08 12.30 -9.73
C TYR A 483 -9.85 13.19 -10.69
N TRP A 484 -9.83 12.81 -11.95
CA TRP A 484 -10.72 13.34 -12.97
C TRP A 484 -11.98 12.50 -12.95
N VAL A 485 -13.09 13.12 -12.57
CA VAL A 485 -14.43 12.57 -12.69
C VAL A 485 -15.00 13.14 -13.98
N THR A 486 -15.15 12.29 -14.98
CA THR A 486 -15.68 12.64 -16.29
C THR A 486 -17.06 12.03 -16.43
N TRP A 487 -18.03 12.78 -16.90
CA TRP A 487 -19.31 12.20 -17.29
C TRP A 487 -19.93 12.93 -18.47
N ARG A 488 -20.82 12.26 -19.20
CA ARG A 488 -21.62 12.90 -20.24
C ARG A 488 -23.02 13.20 -19.72
N MET A 489 -23.53 14.40 -20.00
CA MET A 489 -24.89 14.78 -19.60
C MET A 489 -25.66 15.48 -20.72
N ALA A 490 -26.97 15.29 -20.72
CA ALA A 490 -27.91 15.97 -21.62
C ALA A 490 -29.23 16.29 -20.90
N ALA A 491 -30.05 17.14 -21.53
CA ALA A 491 -31.45 17.38 -21.19
C ALA A 491 -32.25 17.58 -22.48
N CYS A 492 -33.58 17.62 -22.37
CA CYS A 492 -34.44 17.85 -23.54
C CYS A 492 -35.13 19.20 -23.53
N SER A 493 -35.17 19.83 -22.36
CA SER A 493 -35.75 21.13 -22.16
C SER A 493 -34.92 21.90 -21.15
N ALA A 494 -34.99 23.22 -21.28
CA ALA A 494 -34.27 24.12 -20.41
C ALA A 494 -34.75 23.98 -18.95
N GLY A 495 -33.86 24.30 -18.00
CA GLY A 495 -34.16 24.27 -16.58
C GLY A 495 -33.79 22.97 -15.86
N ALA A 496 -33.29 21.96 -16.57
CA ALA A 496 -32.73 20.76 -15.95
C ALA A 496 -31.49 21.13 -15.14
N SER A 497 -31.27 20.48 -14.00
CA SER A 497 -30.06 20.70 -13.20
C SER A 497 -29.56 19.39 -12.62
N LEU A 498 -28.27 19.18 -12.71
CA LEU A 498 -27.58 18.02 -12.17
C LEU A 498 -26.65 18.47 -11.04
N GLY A 499 -26.61 17.71 -9.96
CA GLY A 499 -25.64 17.82 -8.90
C GLY A 499 -24.73 16.60 -8.85
N LEU A 500 -23.46 16.82 -8.52
CA LEU A 500 -22.54 15.77 -8.09
C LEU A 500 -22.26 15.97 -6.61
N LEU A 501 -22.50 14.94 -5.82
CA LEU A 501 -22.13 14.86 -4.42
C LEU A 501 -21.03 13.82 -4.26
N ILE A 502 -20.07 14.10 -3.38
CA ILE A 502 -19.04 13.16 -2.94
C ILE A 502 -19.17 13.05 -1.43
N ASP A 503 -19.40 11.84 -0.93
CA ASP A 503 -19.67 11.56 0.49
C ASP A 503 -20.78 12.43 1.08
N GLY A 504 -21.82 12.67 0.27
CA GLY A 504 -22.99 13.49 0.63
C GLY A 504 -22.76 15.00 0.57
N ALA A 505 -21.53 15.48 0.36
CA ALA A 505 -21.25 16.90 0.15
C ALA A 505 -21.43 17.26 -1.34
N GLN A 506 -22.25 18.26 -1.64
CA GLN A 506 -22.40 18.75 -3.02
C GLN A 506 -21.15 19.49 -3.46
N VAL A 507 -20.44 18.93 -4.45
CA VAL A 507 -19.16 19.46 -4.94
C VAL A 507 -19.27 20.15 -6.30
N TRP A 508 -20.32 19.84 -7.06
CA TRP A 508 -20.57 20.45 -8.36
C TRP A 508 -22.07 20.54 -8.66
N THR A 509 -22.44 21.53 -9.44
CA THR A 509 -23.77 21.66 -10.05
C THR A 509 -23.67 22.27 -11.43
N GLY A 510 -24.55 21.85 -12.34
CA GLY A 510 -24.62 22.40 -13.68
C GLY A 510 -25.97 22.20 -14.34
N THR A 511 -26.13 22.86 -15.49
CA THR A 511 -27.31 22.76 -16.35
C THR A 511 -26.93 21.96 -17.59
N PRO A 512 -27.52 20.77 -17.80
CA PRO A 512 -27.27 19.99 -19.01
C PRO A 512 -27.73 20.74 -20.28
N PRO A 513 -27.02 20.58 -21.39
CA PRO A 513 -27.42 21.16 -22.67
C PRO A 513 -28.62 20.42 -23.26
N THR A 514 -29.41 21.13 -24.06
CA THR A 514 -30.63 20.57 -24.68
C THR A 514 -30.37 19.86 -26.02
N SER A 515 -29.12 19.81 -26.48
CA SER A 515 -28.75 19.27 -27.79
C SER A 515 -27.59 18.29 -27.67
N GLY A 516 -27.92 17.02 -27.41
CA GLY A 516 -26.94 15.94 -27.31
C GLY A 516 -26.19 15.92 -25.98
N PHE A 517 -25.35 14.90 -25.83
CA PHE A 517 -24.50 14.71 -24.66
C PHE A 517 -23.31 15.67 -24.69
N HIS A 518 -22.95 16.19 -23.52
CA HIS A 518 -21.76 16.99 -23.33
C HIS A 518 -20.90 16.42 -22.21
N VAL A 519 -19.60 16.35 -22.47
CA VAL A 519 -18.60 15.93 -21.49
C VAL A 519 -18.40 17.01 -20.44
N VAL A 520 -18.56 16.64 -19.18
CA VAL A 520 -18.20 17.42 -18.00
C VAL A 520 -17.00 16.76 -17.35
N ASN A 521 -16.05 17.58 -16.90
CA ASN A 521 -14.90 17.13 -16.13
C ASN A 521 -14.90 17.86 -14.78
N TYR A 522 -14.76 17.10 -13.70
CA TYR A 522 -14.57 17.62 -12.36
C TYR A 522 -13.28 17.05 -11.77
N ILE A 523 -12.47 17.89 -11.14
CA ILE A 523 -11.27 17.45 -10.45
C ILE A 523 -11.61 17.35 -8.97
N PHE A 524 -11.45 16.14 -8.43
CA PHE A 524 -11.63 15.82 -7.02
C PHE A 524 -10.28 15.49 -6.40
N GLU A 525 -9.97 16.05 -5.24
CA GLU A 525 -8.83 15.63 -4.42
C GLU A 525 -9.33 14.59 -3.41
N SER A 526 -8.86 13.36 -3.52
CA SER A 526 -9.26 12.32 -2.57
C SER A 526 -8.54 12.48 -1.25
N SER A 527 -9.29 12.40 -0.14
CA SER A 527 -8.77 12.31 1.23
C SER A 527 -8.95 10.92 1.84
N THR A 528 -9.54 9.99 1.08
CA THR A 528 -9.91 8.65 1.52
C THR A 528 -9.57 7.61 0.44
N THR A 529 -9.62 6.33 0.79
CA THR A 529 -9.38 5.21 -0.13
C THR A 529 -10.64 4.74 -0.85
N SER A 530 -11.79 5.28 -0.44
CA SER A 530 -13.09 5.10 -1.06
C SER A 530 -13.94 6.35 -0.89
N ALA A 531 -14.76 6.67 -1.87
CA ALA A 531 -15.76 7.75 -1.76
C ALA A 531 -17.09 7.33 -2.41
N LEU A 532 -18.20 7.79 -1.83
CA LEU A 532 -19.53 7.60 -2.40
C LEU A 532 -19.84 8.75 -3.36
N PHE A 533 -19.90 8.43 -4.64
CA PHE A 533 -20.29 9.41 -5.67
C PHE A 533 -21.79 9.32 -5.91
N THR A 534 -22.49 10.45 -5.86
CA THR A 534 -23.92 10.55 -6.13
C THR A 534 -24.19 11.59 -7.19
N TRP A 535 -24.82 11.18 -8.29
CA TRP A 535 -25.38 12.09 -9.29
C TRP A 535 -26.86 12.25 -9.02
N VAL A 536 -27.33 13.47 -8.84
CA VAL A 536 -28.71 13.77 -8.46
C VAL A 536 -29.33 14.81 -9.40
N ASN A 537 -30.55 14.54 -9.85
CA ASN A 537 -31.35 15.55 -10.53
C ASN A 537 -31.85 16.58 -9.49
N LEU A 538 -31.43 17.83 -9.62
CA LEU A 538 -31.76 18.93 -8.71
C LEU A 538 -33.00 19.73 -9.14
N GLY A 539 -33.67 19.34 -10.23
CA GLY A 539 -34.82 20.07 -10.74
C GLY A 539 -35.78 19.23 -11.59
N THR A 540 -36.67 19.95 -12.26
CA THR A 540 -37.53 19.43 -13.33
C THR A 540 -37.30 20.34 -14.53
N PRO A 541 -36.99 19.82 -15.73
CA PRO A 541 -37.20 18.48 -16.29
C PRO A 541 -36.11 17.43 -16.00
N ALA A 542 -36.28 16.21 -16.55
CA ALA A 542 -35.35 15.08 -16.47
C ALA A 542 -33.92 15.39 -16.97
N VAL A 543 -32.93 14.71 -16.38
CA VAL A 543 -31.52 14.76 -16.78
C VAL A 543 -31.08 13.39 -17.29
N TYR A 544 -30.25 13.38 -18.33
CA TYR A 544 -29.68 12.16 -18.89
C TYR A 544 -28.19 12.09 -18.61
N LEU A 545 -27.72 10.89 -18.26
CA LEU A 545 -26.33 10.56 -18.03
C LEU A 545 -25.90 9.47 -19.01
N ASP A 546 -24.71 9.64 -19.54
CA ASP A 546 -23.99 8.67 -20.37
C ASP A 546 -22.54 8.65 -19.86
N LEU A 547 -21.82 7.53 -20.06
CA LEU A 547 -20.42 7.30 -19.64
C LEU A 547 -19.93 8.10 -18.42
N ILE A 548 -19.75 7.46 -17.28
CA ILE A 548 -19.05 8.05 -16.13
C ILE A 548 -17.66 7.41 -16.03
N GLU A 549 -16.60 8.19 -15.88
CA GLU A 549 -15.23 7.69 -15.71
C GLU A 549 -14.56 8.39 -14.55
N ILE A 550 -13.77 7.65 -13.79
CA ILE A 550 -12.96 8.18 -12.69
C ILE A 550 -11.54 7.71 -12.89
N VAL A 551 -10.64 8.66 -13.14
CA VAL A 551 -9.24 8.38 -13.48
C VAL A 551 -8.33 9.19 -12.58
N GLN A 552 -7.35 8.54 -11.96
CA GLN A 552 -6.30 9.23 -11.24
C GLN A 552 -5.47 10.09 -12.22
N GLY A 553 -5.23 11.35 -11.89
CA GLY A 553 -4.44 12.24 -12.73
C GLY A 553 -3.66 13.29 -11.93
N THR A 554 -2.86 14.08 -12.65
CA THR A 554 -2.13 15.20 -12.07
C THR A 554 -2.89 16.52 -12.32
N PRO A 555 -2.86 17.48 -11.39
CA PRO A 555 -3.67 18.70 -11.47
C PRO A 555 -3.15 19.70 -12.52
N HIS A 556 -1.94 19.49 -13.05
CA HIS A 556 -1.24 20.45 -13.90
C HIS A 556 -1.43 20.24 -15.41
N SER A 557 -2.11 19.18 -15.84
CA SER A 557 -2.56 19.10 -17.22
C SER A 557 -3.87 19.86 -17.34
N SER A 558 -3.83 21.08 -17.88
CA SER A 558 -5.04 21.82 -18.29
C SER A 558 -5.83 21.12 -19.41
N LEU A 559 -5.36 19.96 -19.85
CA LEU A 559 -6.03 19.06 -20.76
C LEU A 559 -6.30 17.78 -19.97
N PRO A 560 -7.54 17.25 -19.97
CA PRO A 560 -7.74 15.88 -19.54
C PRO A 560 -6.81 14.95 -20.35
N PRO A 561 -6.46 13.76 -19.84
CA PRO A 561 -5.84 12.75 -20.70
C PRO A 561 -6.71 12.62 -21.96
N LEU A 562 -6.09 12.86 -23.13
CA LEU A 562 -6.78 12.81 -24.41
C LEU A 562 -7.28 11.38 -24.61
N LEU A 563 -8.56 11.15 -24.35
CA LEU A 563 -9.29 9.95 -24.73
C LEU A 563 -9.35 9.93 -26.25
N LEU A 564 -8.37 9.27 -26.87
CA LEU A 564 -8.36 8.91 -28.27
C LEU A 564 -9.24 7.67 -28.44
N ASP A 565 -10.56 7.88 -28.49
CA ASP A 565 -11.47 6.84 -28.98
C ASP A 565 -11.08 6.48 -30.42
N GLY A 566 -11.00 5.18 -30.70
CA GLY A 566 -10.37 4.55 -31.88
C GLY A 566 -11.00 4.86 -33.25
N LEU A 567 -11.16 6.14 -33.62
CA LEU A 567 -11.54 6.54 -34.97
C LEU A 567 -10.29 6.60 -35.89
N PRO A 568 -10.32 5.96 -37.08
CA PRO A 568 -9.24 6.08 -38.04
C PRO A 568 -9.19 7.52 -38.57
N LEU A 569 -8.09 8.20 -38.27
CA LEU A 569 -7.81 9.59 -38.64
C LEU A 569 -7.72 9.73 -40.18
N ARG A 570 -8.84 10.04 -40.84
CA ARG A 570 -8.84 10.45 -42.27
C ARG A 570 -8.62 11.95 -42.38
N VAL A 571 -7.36 12.35 -42.56
CA VAL A 571 -7.02 13.72 -42.98
C VAL A 571 -7.32 13.87 -44.47
N ARG A 572 -8.42 14.53 -44.83
CA ARG A 572 -8.62 15.04 -46.20
C ARG A 572 -7.88 16.38 -46.34
N GLY A 573 -6.71 16.34 -46.96
CA GLY A 573 -6.05 17.55 -47.44
C GLY A 573 -6.74 18.07 -48.69
N ALA A 574 -7.43 19.20 -48.58
CA ALA A 574 -7.83 20.01 -49.73
C ALA A 574 -7.12 21.36 -49.63
N CYS A 575 -5.97 21.48 -50.30
CA CYS A 575 -5.39 22.78 -50.62
C CYS A 575 -6.20 23.39 -51.77
N GLN A 576 -6.99 24.42 -51.51
CA GLN A 576 -7.38 25.39 -52.53
C GLN A 576 -6.71 26.73 -52.21
N THR A 577 -5.88 27.17 -53.14
CA THR A 577 -5.23 28.48 -53.12
C THR A 577 -6.23 29.57 -53.50
N GLY A 578 -6.48 30.49 -52.60
CA GLY A 578 -7.27 31.70 -52.85
C GLY A 578 -6.94 32.78 -51.83
N SER A 579 -6.31 33.85 -52.30
CA SER A 579 -5.82 34.99 -51.54
C SER A 579 -6.92 35.81 -50.87
N ALA A 580 -6.79 36.08 -49.57
CA ALA A 580 -7.09 37.40 -48.97
C ALA A 580 -6.53 37.45 -47.54
N THR A 581 -5.77 38.51 -47.28
CA THR A 581 -5.09 38.85 -46.03
C THR A 581 -6.05 39.15 -44.88
N TRP A 582 -5.92 38.44 -43.74
CA TRP A 582 -6.21 38.95 -42.38
C TRP A 582 -5.30 38.26 -41.36
N HIS A 583 -4.95 38.99 -40.29
CA HIS A 583 -4.00 38.61 -39.25
C HIS A 583 -4.33 37.27 -38.59
N GLU A 584 -3.42 36.30 -38.70
CA GLU A 584 -3.49 35.02 -38.00
C GLU A 584 -2.27 34.90 -37.06
N VAL A 585 -2.56 34.68 -35.77
CA VAL A 585 -1.55 34.35 -34.76
C VAL A 585 -1.15 32.89 -35.00
N ASP A 586 0.14 32.70 -35.19
CA ASP A 586 0.80 31.50 -35.71
C ASP A 586 0.77 30.32 -34.71
N LEU A 587 -0.35 29.59 -34.65
CA LEU A 587 -0.51 28.34 -33.85
C LEU A 587 0.15 27.11 -34.50
N CYS A 588 0.62 27.22 -35.75
CA CYS A 588 1.23 26.09 -36.48
C CYS A 588 2.70 25.80 -36.10
N ARG A 589 3.41 26.69 -35.40
CA ARG A 589 4.80 26.44 -34.98
C ARG A 589 4.95 25.63 -33.69
N ALA A 590 3.95 25.62 -32.81
CA ALA A 590 4.02 24.87 -31.56
C ALA A 590 3.89 23.35 -31.81
N PHE A 591 3.05 22.95 -32.76
CA PHE A 591 2.76 21.53 -33.02
C PHE A 591 3.93 20.77 -33.67
N ARG A 592 4.71 21.42 -34.53
CA ARG A 592 5.90 20.78 -35.15
C ARG A 592 7.05 20.53 -34.19
N ARG A 593 7.16 21.28 -33.09
CA ARG A 593 8.23 21.06 -32.09
C ARG A 593 7.90 19.93 -31.13
N PHE A 594 6.63 19.63 -30.88
CA PHE A 594 6.23 18.57 -29.96
C PHE A 594 6.44 17.17 -30.54
N VAL A 595 6.17 16.98 -31.84
CA VAL A 595 6.35 15.68 -32.51
C VAL A 595 7.82 15.33 -32.74
N LEU A 596 8.73 16.33 -32.82
CA LEU A 596 10.16 16.06 -33.02
C LEU A 596 10.91 15.66 -31.75
N ILE A 597 10.38 15.95 -30.56
CA ILE A 597 11.03 15.63 -29.28
C ILE A 597 10.76 14.18 -28.85
N LEU A 598 9.64 13.59 -29.25
CA LEU A 598 9.30 12.20 -28.94
C LEU A 598 10.03 11.16 -29.81
N LEU A 599 10.65 11.57 -30.93
CA LEU A 599 11.42 10.66 -31.80
C LEU A 599 12.93 10.69 -31.54
N HIS A 600 13.41 11.40 -30.52
CA HIS A 600 14.86 11.49 -30.22
C HIS A 600 15.28 10.87 -28.89
N THR A 601 14.36 10.21 -28.17
CA THR A 601 14.64 9.54 -26.88
C THR A 601 14.66 8.01 -26.95
N GLU A 602 14.42 7.39 -28.12
CA GLU A 602 14.55 5.92 -28.32
C GLU A 602 15.78 5.51 -29.15
N ALA A 603 16.82 6.34 -29.21
CA ALA A 603 18.11 5.93 -29.75
C ALA A 603 19.26 6.64 -29.05
N LYS A 604 19.66 6.12 -27.89
CA LYS A 604 21.04 6.10 -27.40
C LYS A 604 21.22 5.12 -26.26
#